data_AF-A0A1K1SFH0-F1
#
_entry.id   AF-A0A1K1SFH0-F1
#
_cell.length_a   1.000
_cell.length_b   1.000
_cell.length_c   1.000
_cell.angle_alpha   90.00
_cell.angle_beta   90.00
_cell.angle_gamma   90.00
#
_symmetry.space_group_name_H-M   'P 1'
#
loop_
_entity.id
_entity.type
_entity.pdbx_description
1 polymer ?
#
loop_
_entity_poly.entity_id
_entity_poly.type
_entity_poly.pdbx_seq_one_letter_code
_entity_poly.pdbx_strand_id
1 'polypeptide(L)'
;MYLTTTFKSIALAAILPFSLAACNKDDNNTNSSSQVTLTVENVLQSRPLVESGTFQGSGSPAVIQPGQSTTITFYAAKGEALSFATMYGASNDLFFAPANPGILVYDNMGNPIEGDVSDQVKLWDNGTRVNQKPGAGVTHPGVAESKNITEVTTLDAEGNTYLAASKLVTASLKYNGNSSFTLTLKNTSGGTANETPLSPGVWSISYIAGGNLLAPNPLYQSGKPTANGLTDIAEAGNNSTLATYIQSITGIFTPLSPILVVIYNGIDNPIYKTGQVDAGKGLMLLAQKGNADTLAAYLRTVKGVKAAYVLPAPSTTVLLPQISGAKGGMVSMQIDVTTGDRLAIATMYGFSNDWFFASAGNGVDAMQKGDISNTIQLFDDGTAVNQFPGAGVTQVNLAGTPLKESLPITAVPNPNAFTTLPDIAGIIKVNLQ
;
A
#
# COMPACT_ATOMS: atom_id res chain seq x y z
N MET A 1 -8.03 46.66 69.09
CA MET A 1 -7.70 48.09 69.22
C MET A 1 -7.69 48.66 67.80
N TYR A 2 -8.68 49.51 67.53
CA TYR A 2 -8.98 50.32 66.34
C TYR A 2 -8.07 50.26 65.09
N LEU A 3 -8.67 50.06 63.90
CA LEU A 3 -8.76 51.13 62.87
C LEU A 3 -9.66 50.74 61.66
N THR A 4 -10.79 51.44 61.59
CA THR A 4 -11.35 52.15 60.41
C THR A 4 -11.80 51.38 59.16
N THR A 5 -13.12 51.39 58.94
CA THR A 5 -13.76 51.43 57.61
C THR A 5 -15.01 52.30 57.69
N THR A 6 -15.01 53.39 56.93
CA THR A 6 -16.07 54.42 56.92
C THR A 6 -17.21 54.01 55.99
N PHE A 7 -18.43 53.98 56.54
CA PHE A 7 -19.68 53.82 55.80
C PHE A 7 -20.07 55.09 55.04
N LYS A 8 -20.59 54.94 53.83
CA LYS A 8 -21.59 55.85 53.24
C LYS A 8 -22.61 55.01 52.45
N SER A 9 -23.87 55.12 52.83
CA SER A 9 -25.02 54.59 52.09
C SER A 9 -26.13 55.64 52.05
N ILE A 10 -27.06 55.45 51.08
CA ILE A 10 -28.43 56.00 50.97
C ILE A 10 -28.48 57.37 50.24
N ALA A 11 -29.30 57.65 49.22
CA ALA A 11 -30.38 56.97 48.49
C ALA A 11 -30.58 57.70 47.14
N LEU A 12 -31.31 57.11 46.17
CA LEU A 12 -32.69 57.52 45.81
C LEU A 12 -33.11 57.03 44.40
N ALA A 13 -34.42 56.80 44.29
CA ALA A 13 -35.26 56.76 43.08
C ALA A 13 -35.47 55.42 42.37
N ALA A 14 -36.58 54.78 42.73
CA ALA A 14 -37.30 53.80 41.93
C ALA A 14 -38.02 54.47 40.75
N ILE A 15 -37.90 53.89 39.55
CA ILE A 15 -38.75 54.18 38.39
C ILE A 15 -39.14 52.84 37.74
N LEU A 16 -40.44 52.68 37.48
CA LEU A 16 -41.12 51.50 36.92
C LEU A 16 -40.65 51.14 35.50
N PRO A 17 -40.86 49.86 35.08
CA PRO A 17 -40.51 49.38 33.74
C PRO A 17 -41.58 49.75 32.71
N PHE A 18 -41.19 50.45 31.64
CA PHE A 18 -41.95 50.51 30.39
C PHE A 18 -41.38 49.47 29.42
N SER A 19 -42.16 48.41 29.19
CA SER A 19 -42.01 47.52 28.05
C SER A 19 -42.46 48.24 26.78
N LEU A 20 -41.54 48.47 25.85
CA LEU A 20 -41.86 48.65 24.44
C LEU A 20 -41.20 47.52 23.67
N ALA A 21 -42.03 46.56 23.28
CA ALA A 21 -41.72 45.61 22.24
C ALA A 21 -41.64 46.37 20.91
N ALA A 22 -40.45 46.39 20.30
CA ALA A 22 -40.29 46.73 18.89
C ALA A 22 -39.90 45.44 18.16
N CYS A 23 -40.90 44.83 17.51
CA CYS A 23 -40.66 43.84 16.48
C CYS A 23 -40.10 44.55 15.26
N ASN A 24 -38.81 44.36 14.95
CA ASN A 24 -38.37 44.40 13.56
C ASN A 24 -38.36 42.96 13.06
N LYS A 25 -39.39 42.62 12.29
CA LYS A 25 -39.33 41.54 11.31
C LYS A 25 -38.46 42.05 10.17
N ASP A 26 -37.16 41.83 10.28
CA ASP A 26 -36.30 41.77 9.12
C ASP A 26 -36.15 40.28 8.77
N ASP A 27 -37.03 39.80 7.88
CA ASP A 27 -36.79 38.58 7.09
C ASP A 27 -35.63 38.86 6.11
N ASN A 28 -34.45 39.11 6.67
CA ASN A 28 -33.22 39.05 5.92
C ASN A 28 -32.82 37.59 5.90
N ASN A 29 -33.26 36.88 4.86
CA ASN A 29 -32.56 35.69 4.38
C ASN A 29 -31.18 36.16 3.86
N THR A 30 -30.32 36.52 4.80
CA THR A 30 -28.92 36.85 4.56
C THR A 30 -28.26 35.53 4.23
N ASN A 31 -28.18 35.24 2.92
CA ASN A 31 -27.28 34.22 2.41
C ASN A 31 -25.88 34.60 2.92
N SER A 32 -25.49 34.00 4.04
CA SER A 32 -24.25 34.33 4.72
C SER A 32 -23.13 33.71 3.91
N SER A 33 -22.31 34.55 3.28
CA SER A 33 -21.09 34.12 2.60
C SER A 33 -19.97 33.93 3.60
N SER A 34 -19.15 32.91 3.42
CA SER A 34 -17.98 32.65 4.25
C SER A 34 -16.83 32.13 3.41
N GLN A 35 -15.62 32.48 3.82
CA GLN A 35 -14.40 31.85 3.31
C GLN A 35 -14.08 30.64 4.17
N VAL A 36 -13.88 29.51 3.51
CA VAL A 36 -13.49 28.25 4.14
C VAL A 36 -12.22 27.76 3.48
N THR A 37 -11.25 27.29 4.25
CA THR A 37 -10.03 26.68 3.71
C THR A 37 -10.18 25.17 3.74
N LEU A 38 -10.21 24.56 2.56
CA LEU A 38 -10.15 23.12 2.39
C LEU A 38 -8.69 22.67 2.38
N THR A 39 -8.36 21.64 3.15
CA THR A 39 -7.08 20.94 3.08
C THR A 39 -7.31 19.46 2.89
N VAL A 40 -6.55 18.85 1.98
CA VAL A 40 -6.56 17.41 1.74
C VAL A 40 -5.13 16.89 1.79
N GLU A 41 -4.89 15.87 2.60
CA GLU A 41 -3.59 15.25 2.82
C GLU A 41 -3.66 13.74 2.58
N ASN A 42 -2.64 13.18 1.94
CA ASN A 42 -2.40 11.74 1.98
C ASN A 42 -1.62 11.41 3.25
N VAL A 43 -2.31 10.82 4.23
CA VAL A 43 -1.75 10.45 5.54
C VAL A 43 -1.36 8.97 5.63
N LEU A 44 -1.45 8.22 4.53
CA LEU A 44 -1.07 6.82 4.47
C LEU A 44 0.39 6.62 4.87
N GLN A 45 0.61 5.78 5.88
CA GLN A 45 1.93 5.22 6.19
C GLN A 45 2.24 4.07 5.23
N SER A 46 2.91 4.39 4.12
CA SER A 46 3.13 3.40 3.07
C SER A 46 4.10 2.30 3.49
N ARG A 47 3.94 1.13 2.87
CA ARG A 47 4.76 -0.07 3.09
C ARG A 47 5.43 -0.49 1.79
N PRO A 48 6.71 -0.91 1.81
CA PRO A 48 7.47 -1.18 0.58
C PRO A 48 7.21 -2.56 -0.04
N LEU A 49 6.54 -3.48 0.66
CA LEU A 49 6.16 -4.80 0.11
C LEU A 49 4.67 -4.86 -0.20
N VAL A 50 4.34 -5.39 -1.37
CA VAL A 50 2.97 -5.66 -1.86
C VAL A 50 2.37 -6.79 -1.03
N GLU A 51 3.08 -7.91 -0.99
CA GLU A 51 2.70 -9.14 -0.32
C GLU A 51 3.93 -9.81 0.30
N SER A 52 3.70 -10.56 1.36
CA SER A 52 4.70 -11.45 1.94
C SER A 52 4.04 -12.60 2.67
N GLY A 53 4.81 -13.63 2.95
CA GLY A 53 4.33 -14.76 3.72
C GLY A 53 5.41 -15.78 4.02
N THR A 54 4.98 -16.93 4.51
CA THR A 54 5.83 -18.07 4.78
C THR A 54 5.47 -19.23 3.87
N PHE A 55 6.39 -20.19 3.74
CA PHE A 55 6.13 -21.48 3.10
C PHE A 55 6.85 -22.59 3.87
N GLN A 56 6.38 -23.81 3.72
CA GLN A 56 6.95 -24.98 4.39
C GLN A 56 6.65 -26.27 3.62
N GLY A 57 7.29 -27.37 4.01
CA GLY A 57 6.96 -28.71 3.55
C GLY A 57 5.72 -29.28 4.27
N SER A 58 5.20 -30.40 3.78
CA SER A 58 4.00 -31.04 4.32
C SER A 58 4.27 -32.06 5.44
N GLY A 59 5.53 -32.29 5.80
CA GLY A 59 5.96 -33.27 6.79
C GLY A 59 5.95 -32.76 8.24
N SER A 60 6.39 -33.63 9.15
CA SER A 60 6.73 -33.26 10.53
C SER A 60 8.13 -33.80 10.85
N PRO A 61 9.16 -32.95 10.99
CA PRO A 61 9.14 -31.49 10.88
C PRO A 61 8.76 -31.00 9.46
N ALA A 62 8.24 -29.77 9.35
CA ALA A 62 7.71 -29.17 8.12
C ALA A 62 8.81 -28.72 7.12
N VAL A 63 9.87 -29.50 7.02
CA VAL A 63 10.95 -29.31 6.04
C VAL A 63 10.53 -29.87 4.67
N ILE A 64 11.12 -29.34 3.61
CA ILE A 64 10.95 -29.85 2.24
C ILE A 64 12.08 -30.86 1.99
N GLN A 65 11.77 -32.14 2.13
CA GLN A 65 12.74 -33.22 1.94
C GLN A 65 13.16 -33.37 0.46
N PRO A 66 14.31 -33.99 0.17
CA PRO A 66 14.67 -34.34 -1.21
C PRO A 66 13.53 -35.02 -1.96
N GLY A 67 13.22 -34.52 -3.16
CA GLY A 67 12.11 -34.97 -4.01
C GLY A 67 10.78 -34.27 -3.75
N GLN A 68 10.60 -33.58 -2.61
CA GLN A 68 9.38 -32.84 -2.28
C GLN A 68 9.37 -31.44 -2.89
N SER A 69 8.16 -30.88 -2.99
CA SER A 69 7.92 -29.51 -3.46
C SER A 69 6.94 -28.76 -2.57
N THR A 70 7.00 -27.44 -2.63
CA THR A 70 6.01 -26.52 -2.06
C THR A 70 5.65 -25.46 -3.09
N THR A 71 4.52 -24.79 -2.89
CA THR A 71 4.01 -23.76 -3.80
C THR A 71 3.65 -22.49 -3.07
N ILE A 72 3.90 -21.36 -3.71
CA ILE A 72 3.56 -20.02 -3.23
C ILE A 72 2.71 -19.36 -4.30
N THR A 73 1.56 -18.81 -3.93
CA THR A 73 0.74 -17.98 -4.82
C THR A 73 0.81 -16.54 -4.36
N PHE A 74 1.04 -15.63 -5.30
CA PHE A 74 1.20 -14.21 -5.05
C PHE A 74 0.74 -13.39 -6.26
N TYR A 75 0.53 -12.10 -6.08
CA TYR A 75 0.30 -11.13 -7.14
C TYR A 75 1.54 -10.26 -7.35
N ALA A 76 1.85 -9.99 -8.60
CA ALA A 76 2.93 -9.08 -8.96
C ALA A 76 2.67 -8.45 -10.33
N ALA A 77 3.05 -7.18 -10.46
CA ALA A 77 3.06 -6.42 -11.71
C ALA A 77 4.45 -6.37 -12.35
N LYS A 78 4.52 -5.71 -13.51
CA LYS A 78 5.76 -5.50 -14.26
C LYS A 78 6.75 -4.70 -13.42
N GLY A 79 7.99 -5.19 -13.36
CA GLY A 79 9.08 -4.55 -12.63
C GLY A 79 9.11 -4.85 -11.12
N GLU A 80 8.09 -5.52 -10.58
CA GLU A 80 8.12 -6.04 -9.22
C GLU A 80 8.94 -7.34 -9.15
N ALA A 81 9.50 -7.61 -7.97
CA ALA A 81 10.43 -8.71 -7.78
C ALA A 81 9.98 -9.63 -6.64
N LEU A 82 10.01 -10.94 -6.92
CA LEU A 82 9.84 -12.01 -5.96
C LEU A 82 11.18 -12.32 -5.29
N SER A 83 11.21 -12.28 -3.97
CA SER A 83 12.33 -12.78 -3.16
C SER A 83 11.84 -13.88 -2.22
N PHE A 84 12.71 -14.84 -1.91
CA PHE A 84 12.47 -15.86 -0.89
C PHE A 84 13.78 -16.28 -0.21
N ALA A 85 13.69 -16.87 0.98
CA ALA A 85 14.83 -17.47 1.67
C ALA A 85 14.43 -18.76 2.40
N THR A 86 15.24 -19.81 2.29
CA THR A 86 15.10 -21.09 3.01
C THR A 86 16.47 -21.71 3.28
N MET A 87 16.64 -22.37 4.42
CA MET A 87 17.92 -22.95 4.85
C MET A 87 18.37 -24.10 3.95
N TYR A 88 19.68 -24.21 3.71
CA TYR A 88 20.33 -25.48 3.38
C TYR A 88 20.51 -26.24 4.71
N GLY A 89 19.64 -27.21 4.99
CA GLY A 89 19.54 -27.81 6.33
C GLY A 89 20.75 -28.60 6.81
N ALA A 90 21.64 -29.02 5.91
CA ALA A 90 22.85 -29.79 6.22
C ALA A 90 24.13 -28.92 6.17
N SER A 91 24.00 -27.65 6.58
CA SER A 91 25.07 -26.64 6.66
C SER A 91 24.97 -25.87 7.97
N ASN A 92 26.01 -25.12 8.33
CA ASN A 92 26.00 -24.33 9.56
C ASN A 92 25.11 -23.08 9.45
N ASP A 93 25.15 -22.40 8.30
CA ASP A 93 24.43 -21.15 8.07
C ASP A 93 24.20 -20.83 6.56
N LEU A 94 24.18 -21.83 5.69
CA LEU A 94 23.89 -21.60 4.27
C LEU A 94 22.39 -21.56 4.00
N PHE A 95 21.98 -20.76 3.01
CA PHE A 95 20.57 -20.63 2.59
C PHE A 95 20.42 -20.48 1.07
N PHE A 96 19.27 -20.89 0.56
CA PHE A 96 18.85 -20.67 -0.82
C PHE A 96 17.99 -19.42 -0.92
N ALA A 97 18.35 -18.54 -1.86
CA ALA A 97 17.57 -17.35 -2.19
C ALA A 97 17.86 -16.90 -3.63
N PRO A 98 16.94 -16.23 -4.32
CA PRO A 98 17.23 -15.61 -5.60
C PRO A 98 18.34 -14.57 -5.48
N ALA A 99 19.13 -14.39 -6.54
CA ALA A 99 20.07 -13.27 -6.63
C ALA A 99 19.36 -11.92 -6.41
N ASN A 100 19.99 -10.99 -5.70
CA ASN A 100 19.49 -9.63 -5.54
C ASN A 100 19.33 -8.93 -6.91
N PRO A 101 18.22 -8.21 -7.19
CA PRO A 101 17.13 -7.79 -6.29
C PRO A 101 15.91 -8.73 -6.26
N GLY A 102 16.06 -10.00 -6.61
CA GLY A 102 14.99 -10.99 -6.69
C GLY A 102 14.65 -11.39 -8.14
N ILE A 103 13.66 -12.26 -8.28
CA ILE A 103 13.16 -12.75 -9.55
C ILE A 103 12.12 -11.75 -10.09
N LEU A 104 12.44 -11.09 -11.20
CA LEU A 104 11.41 -10.38 -11.98
C LEU A 104 10.46 -11.42 -12.58
N VAL A 105 9.16 -11.15 -12.50
CA VAL A 105 8.12 -12.08 -12.98
C VAL A 105 7.54 -11.71 -14.36
N TYR A 106 8.01 -10.61 -14.94
CA TYR A 106 7.76 -10.22 -16.33
C TYR A 106 9.08 -9.96 -17.06
N ASP A 107 9.12 -10.26 -18.35
CA ASP A 107 10.24 -9.93 -19.22
C ASP A 107 10.25 -8.44 -19.62
N ASN A 108 11.29 -8.02 -20.33
CA ASN A 108 11.43 -6.63 -20.81
C ASN A 108 10.36 -6.22 -21.84
N MET A 109 9.66 -7.17 -22.45
CA MET A 109 8.53 -6.92 -23.36
C MET A 109 7.20 -6.84 -22.59
N GLY A 110 7.22 -7.13 -21.29
CA GLY A 110 6.05 -7.14 -20.41
C GLY A 110 5.22 -8.42 -20.50
N ASN A 111 5.78 -9.52 -21.02
CA ASN A 111 5.13 -10.83 -20.96
C ASN A 111 5.43 -11.48 -19.61
N PRO A 112 4.47 -12.22 -19.01
CA PRO A 112 4.73 -12.98 -17.80
C PRO A 112 5.79 -14.05 -18.06
N ILE A 113 6.73 -14.21 -17.13
CA ILE A 113 7.73 -15.28 -17.19
C ILE A 113 7.11 -16.56 -16.64
N GLU A 114 7.15 -17.62 -17.44
CA GLU A 114 6.67 -18.95 -17.10
C GLU A 114 7.74 -20.02 -17.33
N GLY A 115 7.64 -21.14 -16.62
CA GLY A 115 8.56 -22.26 -16.73
C GLY A 115 9.69 -22.16 -15.70
N ASP A 116 10.85 -22.70 -16.07
CA ASP A 116 12.00 -22.86 -15.18
C ASP A 116 12.76 -21.54 -14.98
N VAL A 117 12.95 -21.14 -13.72
CA VAL A 117 13.74 -19.98 -13.29
C VAL A 117 14.82 -20.36 -12.29
N SER A 118 15.18 -21.65 -12.21
CA SER A 118 16.12 -22.21 -11.24
C SER A 118 17.50 -21.54 -11.27
N ASP A 119 17.95 -21.06 -12.42
CA ASP A 119 19.23 -20.36 -12.56
C ASP A 119 19.30 -19.04 -11.79
N GLN A 120 18.15 -18.48 -11.40
CA GLN A 120 18.07 -17.29 -10.56
C GLN A 120 18.25 -17.61 -9.07
N VAL A 121 18.04 -18.86 -8.65
CA VAL A 121 18.24 -19.32 -7.28
C VAL A 121 19.74 -19.55 -7.05
N LYS A 122 20.28 -18.93 -6.00
CA LYS A 122 21.68 -19.05 -5.59
C LYS A 122 21.77 -19.66 -4.18
N LEU A 123 22.96 -20.18 -3.87
CA LEU A 123 23.32 -20.62 -2.53
C LEU A 123 24.14 -19.49 -1.89
N TRP A 124 23.79 -19.15 -0.67
CA TRP A 124 24.39 -18.04 0.07
C TRP A 124 24.92 -18.53 1.40
N ASP A 125 26.05 -17.98 1.79
CA ASP A 125 26.62 -18.06 3.13
C ASP A 125 26.17 -16.84 3.92
N ASN A 126 25.55 -17.06 5.09
CA ASN A 126 25.05 -15.98 5.95
C ASN A 126 26.17 -15.23 6.68
N GLY A 127 27.36 -15.83 6.79
CA GLY A 127 28.55 -15.26 7.40
C GLY A 127 28.48 -15.23 8.93
N THR A 128 27.67 -16.09 9.55
CA THR A 128 27.52 -16.16 11.02
C THR A 128 28.17 -17.40 11.63
N ARG A 129 28.47 -18.43 10.83
CA ARG A 129 29.15 -19.65 11.30
C ARG A 129 30.29 -20.06 10.37
N VAL A 130 31.34 -20.63 10.94
CA VAL A 130 32.42 -21.25 10.16
C VAL A 130 31.87 -22.52 9.51
N ASN A 131 31.95 -22.63 8.18
CA ASN A 131 31.41 -23.79 7.48
C ASN A 131 32.18 -25.07 7.78
N GLN A 132 31.43 -26.13 8.05
CA GLN A 132 31.94 -27.50 8.05
C GLN A 132 31.55 -28.19 6.74
N LYS A 133 32.20 -29.33 6.45
CA LYS A 133 31.83 -30.17 5.32
C LYS A 133 30.32 -30.46 5.35
N PRO A 134 29.56 -30.10 4.29
CA PRO A 134 28.11 -30.23 4.29
C PRO A 134 27.69 -31.69 4.44
N GLY A 135 26.63 -31.94 5.21
CA GLY A 135 26.08 -33.27 5.46
C GLY A 135 25.73 -33.53 6.91
N ALA A 136 25.42 -34.79 7.24
CA ALA A 136 24.95 -35.20 8.56
C ALA A 136 25.96 -35.01 9.72
N GLY A 137 27.23 -34.73 9.40
CA GLY A 137 28.28 -34.48 10.38
C GLY A 137 28.42 -33.02 10.83
N VAL A 138 27.59 -32.12 10.28
CA VAL A 138 27.58 -30.71 10.69
C VAL A 138 27.09 -30.59 12.14
N THR A 139 27.83 -29.80 12.92
CA THR A 139 27.47 -29.46 14.30
C THR A 139 26.67 -28.16 14.30
N HIS A 140 25.45 -28.18 14.84
CA HIS A 140 24.62 -26.97 14.95
C HIS A 140 24.69 -26.37 16.37
N PRO A 141 24.88 -25.04 16.52
CA PRO A 141 25.04 -24.06 15.44
C PRO A 141 26.49 -23.99 14.89
N GLY A 142 27.46 -24.65 15.53
CA GLY A 142 28.87 -24.60 15.10
C GLY A 142 29.64 -23.42 15.70
N VAL A 143 30.77 -23.06 15.08
CA VAL A 143 31.64 -21.98 15.56
C VAL A 143 31.14 -20.64 15.03
N ALA A 144 30.92 -19.67 15.93
CA ALA A 144 30.47 -18.34 15.55
C ALA A 144 31.52 -17.57 14.73
N GLU A 145 31.06 -16.81 13.75
CA GLU A 145 31.83 -15.79 13.04
C GLU A 145 30.96 -14.57 12.72
N SER A 146 31.57 -13.55 12.10
CA SER A 146 30.87 -12.33 11.70
C SER A 146 31.49 -11.80 10.41
N LYS A 147 30.95 -12.29 9.30
CA LYS A 147 31.28 -11.89 7.94
C LYS A 147 30.05 -11.28 7.25
N ASN A 148 30.24 -10.79 6.04
CA ASN A 148 29.15 -10.39 5.18
C ASN A 148 28.56 -11.60 4.46
N ILE A 149 27.31 -11.51 4.05
CA ILE A 149 26.66 -12.50 3.21
C ILE A 149 27.40 -12.60 1.86
N THR A 150 27.74 -13.82 1.43
CA THR A 150 28.44 -14.08 0.17
C THR A 150 27.84 -15.25 -0.59
N GLU A 151 27.96 -15.23 -1.92
CA GLU A 151 27.46 -16.32 -2.77
C GLU A 151 28.42 -17.52 -2.73
N VAL A 152 27.88 -18.72 -2.52
CA VAL A 152 28.59 -19.99 -2.65
C VAL A 152 28.34 -20.54 -4.05
N THR A 153 29.38 -20.52 -4.89
CA THR A 153 29.28 -20.94 -6.31
C THR A 153 29.71 -22.39 -6.52
N THR A 154 30.96 -22.71 -6.17
CA THR A 154 31.52 -24.07 -6.23
C THR A 154 32.25 -24.42 -4.95
N LEU A 155 32.92 -23.45 -4.33
CA LEU A 155 33.58 -23.59 -3.04
C LEU A 155 33.05 -22.52 -2.09
N ASP A 156 32.90 -22.87 -0.82
CA ASP A 156 32.79 -21.88 0.26
C ASP A 156 34.18 -21.36 0.69
N ALA A 157 34.23 -20.53 1.72
CA ALA A 157 35.47 -19.96 2.24
C ALA A 157 36.41 -21.01 2.85
N GLU A 158 35.87 -22.13 3.31
CA GLU A 158 36.60 -23.24 3.95
C GLU A 158 37.03 -24.32 2.94
N GLY A 159 36.67 -24.17 1.66
CA GLY A 159 37.03 -25.07 0.57
C GLY A 159 36.13 -26.30 0.43
N ASN A 160 34.94 -26.30 1.05
CA ASN A 160 33.95 -27.34 0.84
C ASN A 160 33.27 -27.15 -0.52
N THR A 161 33.01 -28.25 -1.22
CA THR A 161 32.47 -28.22 -2.58
C THR A 161 30.94 -28.31 -2.60
N TYR A 162 30.33 -27.49 -3.43
CA TYR A 162 28.89 -27.45 -3.67
C TYR A 162 28.57 -27.56 -5.16
N LEU A 163 27.51 -28.31 -5.48
CA LEU A 163 26.85 -28.19 -6.76
C LEU A 163 26.18 -26.81 -6.88
N ALA A 164 26.01 -26.36 -8.12
CA ALA A 164 25.23 -25.16 -8.39
C ALA A 164 23.82 -25.27 -7.78
N ALA A 165 23.30 -24.17 -7.22
CA ALA A 165 22.02 -24.15 -6.53
C ALA A 165 20.85 -24.66 -7.39
N SER A 166 20.86 -24.41 -8.71
CA SER A 166 19.85 -24.91 -9.66
C SER A 166 19.84 -26.44 -9.82
N LYS A 167 20.87 -27.14 -9.33
CA LYS A 167 20.91 -28.61 -9.24
C LYS A 167 20.39 -29.16 -7.92
N LEU A 168 20.14 -28.31 -6.93
CA LEU A 168 19.69 -28.67 -5.59
C LEU A 168 18.26 -28.20 -5.32
N VAL A 169 17.89 -27.05 -5.87
CA VAL A 169 16.54 -26.48 -5.78
C VAL A 169 16.12 -26.01 -7.16
N THR A 170 14.99 -26.53 -7.65
CA THR A 170 14.37 -26.00 -8.85
C THR A 170 13.27 -25.03 -8.49
N ALA A 171 13.21 -23.90 -9.20
CA ALA A 171 12.17 -22.90 -9.07
C ALA A 171 11.45 -22.77 -10.41
N SER A 172 10.11 -22.87 -10.41
CA SER A 172 9.32 -22.69 -11.63
C SER A 172 8.14 -21.76 -11.40
N LEU A 173 7.94 -20.82 -12.33
CA LEU A 173 6.82 -19.89 -12.33
C LEU A 173 5.72 -20.38 -13.27
N LYS A 174 4.47 -20.16 -12.84
CA LYS A 174 3.28 -20.30 -13.67
C LYS A 174 2.45 -19.04 -13.55
N TYR A 175 1.99 -18.49 -14.66
CA TYR A 175 1.07 -17.37 -14.67
C TYR A 175 -0.37 -17.88 -14.63
N ASN A 176 -1.14 -17.42 -13.66
CA ASN A 176 -2.52 -17.85 -13.43
C ASN A 176 -3.54 -16.87 -14.04
N GLY A 177 -3.07 -15.80 -14.70
CA GLY A 177 -3.90 -14.68 -15.10
C GLY A 177 -4.07 -13.65 -13.98
N ASN A 178 -4.54 -12.46 -14.36
CA ASN A 178 -4.84 -11.38 -13.42
C ASN A 178 -3.68 -11.00 -12.47
N SER A 179 -2.45 -10.94 -12.98
CA SER A 179 -1.23 -10.74 -12.18
C SER A 179 -0.90 -11.82 -11.14
N SER A 180 -1.69 -12.89 -11.06
CA SER A 180 -1.41 -13.97 -10.13
C SER A 180 -0.38 -14.92 -10.71
N PHE A 181 0.60 -15.31 -9.89
CA PHE A 181 1.60 -16.31 -10.20
C PHE A 181 1.59 -17.41 -9.15
N THR A 182 2.05 -18.59 -9.56
CA THR A 182 2.47 -19.65 -8.64
C THR A 182 3.95 -19.93 -8.84
N LEU A 183 4.74 -19.76 -7.77
CA LEU A 183 6.10 -20.28 -7.68
C LEU A 183 6.03 -21.71 -7.11
N THR A 184 6.62 -22.66 -7.82
CA THR A 184 6.89 -24.00 -7.30
C THR A 184 8.37 -24.14 -6.97
N LEU A 185 8.68 -24.40 -5.71
CA LEU A 185 10.02 -24.76 -5.25
C LEU A 185 10.07 -26.27 -5.03
N LYS A 186 11.02 -26.95 -5.66
CA LYS A 186 11.24 -28.38 -5.47
C LYS A 186 12.67 -28.65 -5.04
N ASN A 187 12.81 -29.41 -3.96
CA ASN A 187 14.10 -29.92 -3.52
C ASN A 187 14.53 -31.06 -4.44
N THR A 188 15.59 -30.86 -5.18
CA THR A 188 16.17 -31.82 -6.14
C THR A 188 17.54 -32.33 -5.71
N SER A 189 17.95 -32.05 -4.47
CA SER A 189 19.26 -32.44 -3.93
C SER A 189 19.46 -33.94 -3.70
N GLY A 190 18.39 -34.74 -3.78
CA GLY A 190 18.42 -36.19 -3.49
C GLY A 190 19.39 -36.96 -4.39
N GLY A 191 20.22 -37.81 -3.79
CA GLY A 191 21.24 -38.60 -4.47
C GLY A 191 22.47 -37.80 -4.91
N THR A 192 22.55 -36.51 -4.59
CA THR A 192 23.74 -35.69 -4.88
C THR A 192 24.72 -35.68 -3.70
N ALA A 193 25.94 -35.20 -3.93
CA ALA A 193 26.92 -34.99 -2.85
C ALA A 193 26.50 -33.88 -1.86
N ASN A 194 25.51 -33.05 -2.22
CA ASN A 194 24.99 -31.95 -1.42
C ASN A 194 23.50 -32.18 -1.06
N GLU A 195 23.11 -33.44 -0.83
CA GLU A 195 21.76 -33.79 -0.39
C GLU A 195 21.43 -33.08 0.93
N THR A 196 20.29 -32.38 0.97
CA THR A 196 19.90 -31.55 2.11
C THR A 196 18.39 -31.34 2.16
N PRO A 197 17.76 -31.30 3.36
CA PRO A 197 16.40 -30.78 3.48
C PRO A 197 16.39 -29.24 3.37
N LEU A 198 15.27 -28.66 2.91
CA LEU A 198 15.05 -27.21 2.97
C LEU A 198 14.15 -26.88 4.16
N SER A 199 14.47 -25.83 4.92
CA SER A 199 13.63 -25.41 6.05
C SER A 199 12.31 -24.76 5.59
N PRO A 200 11.35 -24.53 6.50
CA PRO A 200 10.39 -23.44 6.32
C PRO A 200 11.10 -22.14 5.94
N GLY A 201 10.50 -21.39 5.03
CA GLY A 201 11.07 -20.16 4.50
C GLY A 201 10.10 -19.01 4.53
N VAL A 202 10.55 -17.87 4.01
CA VAL A 202 9.75 -16.67 3.81
C VAL A 202 9.82 -16.21 2.36
N TRP A 203 8.83 -15.45 1.93
CA TRP A 203 8.79 -14.83 0.61
C TRP A 203 8.18 -13.43 0.66
N SER A 204 8.50 -12.60 -0.33
CA SER A 204 8.00 -11.23 -0.46
C SER A 204 7.94 -10.75 -1.89
N ILE A 205 7.00 -9.85 -2.19
CA ILE A 205 6.90 -9.07 -3.42
C ILE A 205 7.15 -7.60 -3.11
N SER A 206 8.13 -7.00 -3.78
CA SER A 206 8.49 -5.60 -3.58
C SER A 206 7.74 -4.70 -4.54
N TYR A 207 7.15 -3.61 -4.01
CA TYR A 207 6.50 -2.60 -4.85
C TYR A 207 7.48 -1.98 -5.82
N ILE A 208 6.96 -1.59 -6.99
CA ILE A 208 7.63 -0.65 -7.89
C ILE A 208 6.95 0.72 -7.87
N ALA A 209 7.74 1.78 -7.65
CA ALA A 209 7.27 3.15 -7.76
C ALA A 209 8.34 4.04 -8.38
N GLY A 210 7.93 4.93 -9.30
CA GLY A 210 8.89 5.78 -10.03
C GLY A 210 9.94 4.99 -10.80
N GLY A 211 9.61 3.77 -11.25
CA GLY A 211 10.53 2.87 -11.97
C GLY A 211 11.54 2.12 -11.10
N ASN A 212 11.47 2.25 -9.77
CA ASN A 212 12.40 1.59 -8.84
C ASN A 212 11.65 0.71 -7.84
N LEU A 213 12.27 -0.41 -7.45
CA LEU A 213 11.79 -1.22 -6.33
C LEU A 213 11.90 -0.42 -5.02
N LEU A 214 10.85 -0.41 -4.23
CA LEU A 214 10.84 0.28 -2.93
C LEU A 214 11.69 -0.45 -1.87
N ALA A 215 11.76 -1.78 -1.95
CA ALA A 215 12.64 -2.61 -1.13
C ALA A 215 13.32 -3.67 -2.02
N PRO A 216 14.39 -3.34 -2.75
CA PRO A 216 15.02 -4.28 -3.70
C PRO A 216 15.60 -5.54 -3.03
N ASN A 217 15.91 -5.48 -1.73
CA ASN A 217 16.62 -6.53 -1.00
C ASN A 217 15.97 -6.75 0.38
N PRO A 218 14.69 -7.19 0.45
CA PRO A 218 13.94 -7.16 1.71
C PRO A 218 14.34 -8.28 2.68
N LEU A 219 14.92 -9.37 2.17
CA LEU A 219 15.29 -10.53 2.98
C LEU A 219 16.78 -10.52 3.37
N TYR A 220 17.64 -10.12 2.42
CA TYR A 220 19.09 -10.11 2.57
C TYR A 220 19.72 -9.22 1.50
N GLN A 221 20.96 -8.78 1.71
CA GLN A 221 21.75 -8.07 0.71
C GLN A 221 23.16 -8.65 0.62
N SER A 222 23.55 -9.08 -0.59
CA SER A 222 24.90 -9.55 -0.89
C SER A 222 25.96 -8.53 -0.52
N GLY A 223 27.03 -8.98 0.14
CA GLY A 223 28.11 -8.14 0.63
C GLY A 223 27.76 -7.28 1.84
N LYS A 224 26.62 -7.52 2.51
CA LYS A 224 26.24 -6.89 3.78
C LYS A 224 26.13 -7.92 4.91
N PRO A 225 26.26 -7.51 6.17
CA PRO A 225 25.93 -8.38 7.30
C PRO A 225 24.47 -8.84 7.23
N THR A 226 24.21 -10.03 7.76
CA THR A 226 22.85 -10.53 7.99
C THR A 226 22.03 -9.58 8.87
N ALA A 227 20.71 -9.57 8.68
CA ALA A 227 19.81 -8.65 9.37
C ALA A 227 18.41 -9.25 9.52
N ASN A 228 17.58 -8.59 10.34
CA ASN A 228 16.13 -8.80 10.41
C ASN A 228 15.67 -10.25 10.67
N GLY A 229 16.52 -11.10 11.26
CA GLY A 229 16.19 -12.48 11.58
C GLY A 229 16.53 -13.51 10.50
N LEU A 230 17.27 -13.15 9.45
CA LEU A 230 17.74 -14.13 8.45
C LEU A 230 18.63 -15.23 9.06
N THR A 231 19.47 -14.89 10.05
CA THR A 231 20.28 -15.86 10.80
C THR A 231 19.46 -17.00 11.39
N ASP A 232 18.25 -16.72 11.87
CA ASP A 232 17.40 -17.75 12.48
C ASP A 232 16.96 -18.80 11.45
N ILE A 233 16.78 -18.39 10.18
CA ILE A 233 16.55 -19.30 9.06
C ILE A 233 17.84 -20.03 8.73
N ALA A 234 18.93 -19.29 8.51
CA ALA A 234 20.19 -19.84 8.04
C ALA A 234 20.77 -20.90 8.99
N GLU A 235 20.68 -20.71 10.30
CA GLU A 235 21.31 -21.60 11.29
C GLU A 235 20.39 -22.72 11.79
N ALA A 236 19.08 -22.46 11.85
CA ALA A 236 18.12 -23.32 12.55
C ALA A 236 16.82 -23.57 11.78
N GLY A 237 16.66 -22.98 10.60
CA GLY A 237 15.42 -23.10 9.81
C GLY A 237 14.21 -22.44 10.45
N ASN A 238 14.40 -21.53 11.41
CA ASN A 238 13.33 -20.81 12.09
C ASN A 238 13.02 -19.50 11.34
N ASN A 239 11.89 -19.46 10.65
CA ASN A 239 11.46 -18.32 9.86
C ASN A 239 10.66 -17.26 10.63
N SER A 240 10.40 -17.44 11.92
CA SER A 240 9.45 -16.60 12.68
C SER A 240 9.86 -15.13 12.75
N THR A 241 11.14 -14.86 13.04
CA THR A 241 11.65 -13.49 13.19
C THR A 241 11.60 -12.74 11.86
N LEU A 242 12.11 -13.35 10.79
CA LEU A 242 12.10 -12.73 9.46
C LEU A 242 10.69 -12.60 8.91
N ALA A 243 9.80 -13.57 9.16
CA ALA A 243 8.38 -13.49 8.80
C ALA A 243 7.68 -12.30 9.48
N THR A 244 7.93 -12.11 10.77
CA THR A 244 7.40 -10.96 11.54
C THR A 244 7.91 -9.64 10.95
N TYR A 245 9.20 -9.57 10.61
CA TYR A 245 9.79 -8.39 10.00
C TYR A 245 9.14 -8.05 8.65
N ILE A 246 9.09 -8.99 7.69
CA ILE A 246 8.54 -8.72 6.35
C ILE A 246 7.05 -8.40 6.42
N GLN A 247 6.30 -9.04 7.32
CA GLN A 247 4.89 -8.71 7.54
C GLN A 247 4.73 -7.26 8.02
N SER A 248 5.62 -6.77 8.89
CA SER A 248 5.60 -5.39 9.38
C SER A 248 5.89 -4.32 8.30
N ILE A 249 6.55 -4.71 7.20
CA ILE A 249 6.85 -3.84 6.06
C ILE A 249 6.02 -4.21 4.82
N THR A 250 4.99 -5.05 4.97
CA THR A 250 3.99 -5.37 3.95
C THR A 250 2.74 -4.54 4.16
N GLY A 251 2.15 -4.06 3.07
CA GLY A 251 0.90 -3.33 3.12
C GLY A 251 0.67 -2.49 1.87
N ILE A 252 0.08 -1.32 2.07
CA ILE A 252 -0.38 -0.49 0.97
C ILE A 252 0.63 0.60 0.64
N PHE A 253 0.86 0.82 -0.66
CA PHE A 253 1.46 2.03 -1.19
C PHE A 253 0.48 2.63 -2.21
N THR A 254 -0.09 3.80 -1.91
CA THR A 254 -0.89 4.52 -2.91
C THR A 254 -0.75 6.03 -2.84
N PRO A 255 -0.45 6.70 -3.97
CA PRO A 255 -0.67 8.13 -4.10
C PRO A 255 -2.16 8.40 -4.32
N LEU A 256 -2.56 9.66 -4.10
CA LEU A 256 -3.87 10.18 -4.48
C LEU A 256 -3.68 11.08 -5.71
N SER A 257 -4.53 10.93 -6.73
CA SER A 257 -4.50 11.84 -7.89
C SER A 257 -4.83 13.29 -7.49
N PRO A 258 -4.71 14.27 -8.41
CA PRO A 258 -5.26 15.60 -8.16
C PRO A 258 -6.67 15.53 -7.58
N ILE A 259 -6.94 16.35 -6.56
CA ILE A 259 -8.21 16.34 -5.84
C ILE A 259 -9.24 17.11 -6.67
N LEU A 260 -10.30 16.43 -7.08
CA LEU A 260 -11.51 17.09 -7.58
C LEU A 260 -12.28 17.64 -6.39
N VAL A 261 -12.62 18.93 -6.44
CA VAL A 261 -13.45 19.60 -5.43
C VAL A 261 -14.66 20.20 -6.12
N VAL A 262 -15.86 19.95 -5.59
CA VAL A 262 -17.12 20.41 -6.19
C VAL A 262 -17.98 21.11 -5.14
N ILE A 263 -18.42 22.32 -5.46
CA ILE A 263 -19.35 23.12 -4.65
C ILE A 263 -20.67 23.20 -5.40
N TYR A 264 -21.77 22.80 -4.76
CA TYR A 264 -23.08 22.70 -5.39
C TYR A 264 -24.22 22.99 -4.40
N ASN A 265 -25.41 23.29 -4.92
CA ASN A 265 -26.57 23.65 -4.11
C ASN A 265 -27.86 23.21 -4.82
N GLY A 266 -28.84 22.73 -4.06
CA GLY A 266 -30.16 22.37 -4.57
C GLY A 266 -30.20 21.13 -5.47
N ILE A 267 -29.11 20.35 -5.52
CA ILE A 267 -29.00 19.09 -6.25
C ILE A 267 -28.30 18.04 -5.36
N ASP A 268 -28.44 16.76 -5.73
CA ASP A 268 -27.66 15.67 -5.16
C ASP A 268 -26.19 15.72 -5.64
N ASN A 269 -25.32 14.96 -4.98
CA ASN A 269 -23.91 14.84 -5.32
C ASN A 269 -23.72 14.59 -6.82
N PRO A 270 -23.12 15.54 -7.56
CA PRO A 270 -23.06 15.47 -9.00
C PRO A 270 -21.88 14.65 -9.53
N ILE A 271 -20.98 14.17 -8.66
CA ILE A 271 -19.78 13.41 -9.04
C ILE A 271 -20.15 12.00 -9.52
N TYR A 272 -20.96 11.29 -8.73
CA TYR A 272 -21.33 9.89 -8.96
C TYR A 272 -22.64 9.54 -8.27
N LYS A 273 -23.20 8.37 -8.58
CA LYS A 273 -24.34 7.80 -7.86
C LYS A 273 -24.16 6.29 -7.67
N THR A 274 -24.09 5.84 -6.42
CA THR A 274 -24.01 4.41 -6.09
C THR A 274 -25.14 3.61 -6.72
N GLY A 275 -24.82 2.43 -7.24
CA GLY A 275 -25.78 1.56 -7.92
C GLY A 275 -26.16 2.00 -9.33
N GLN A 276 -25.55 3.06 -9.86
CA GLN A 276 -25.60 3.42 -11.28
C GLN A 276 -24.25 3.13 -11.92
N VAL A 277 -24.25 2.87 -13.22
CA VAL A 277 -23.01 2.78 -14.02
C VAL A 277 -22.39 4.18 -14.20
N ASP A 278 -21.07 4.26 -14.44
CA ASP A 278 -20.40 5.51 -14.82
C ASP A 278 -21.15 6.22 -15.97
N ALA A 279 -21.39 7.53 -15.80
CA ALA A 279 -22.22 8.31 -16.71
C ALA A 279 -21.52 8.73 -18.03
N GLY A 280 -20.27 8.31 -18.23
CA GLY A 280 -19.41 8.67 -19.35
C GLY A 280 -19.01 10.14 -19.35
N LYS A 281 -19.05 10.80 -18.18
CA LYS A 281 -18.79 12.26 -18.04
C LYS A 281 -17.39 12.59 -17.51
N GLY A 282 -16.53 11.58 -17.36
CA GLY A 282 -15.13 11.74 -16.99
C GLY A 282 -14.73 11.10 -15.66
N LEU A 283 -15.65 10.49 -14.91
CA LEU A 283 -15.33 9.80 -13.66
C LEU A 283 -14.42 8.58 -13.91
N MET A 284 -14.67 7.79 -14.95
CA MET A 284 -13.73 6.77 -15.46
C MET A 284 -12.30 7.29 -15.66
N LEU A 285 -12.12 8.51 -16.21
CA LEU A 285 -10.77 9.06 -16.42
C LEU A 285 -10.11 9.46 -15.09
N LEU A 286 -10.89 9.91 -14.11
CA LEU A 286 -10.41 10.16 -12.76
C LEU A 286 -10.04 8.84 -12.09
N ALA A 287 -10.94 7.87 -12.08
CA ALA A 287 -10.80 6.61 -11.37
C ALA A 287 -9.70 5.71 -11.95
N GLN A 288 -9.47 5.73 -13.28
CA GLN A 288 -8.45 4.87 -13.90
C GLN A 288 -7.10 5.56 -14.12
N LYS A 289 -7.09 6.89 -14.29
CA LYS A 289 -5.91 7.64 -14.75
C LYS A 289 -5.56 8.84 -13.87
N GLY A 290 -6.35 9.11 -12.83
CA GLY A 290 -6.18 10.28 -11.99
C GLY A 290 -6.50 11.61 -12.68
N ASN A 291 -7.12 11.59 -13.88
CA ASN A 291 -7.45 12.79 -14.62
C ASN A 291 -8.87 13.27 -14.29
N ALA A 292 -8.96 14.27 -13.44
CA ALA A 292 -10.22 14.90 -13.04
C ALA A 292 -10.70 16.03 -13.97
N ASP A 293 -9.89 16.48 -14.94
CA ASP A 293 -10.16 17.69 -15.73
C ASP A 293 -11.43 17.56 -16.58
N THR A 294 -11.63 16.39 -17.18
CA THR A 294 -12.81 16.11 -18.02
C THR A 294 -14.09 16.18 -17.18
N LEU A 295 -14.06 15.55 -15.99
CA LEU A 295 -15.20 15.57 -15.08
C LEU A 295 -15.45 16.98 -14.53
N ALA A 296 -14.40 17.70 -14.14
CA ALA A 296 -14.52 19.08 -13.66
C ALA A 296 -15.11 20.01 -14.74
N ALA A 297 -14.69 19.86 -16.00
CA ALA A 297 -15.22 20.63 -17.12
C ALA A 297 -16.71 20.37 -17.33
N TYR A 298 -17.13 19.09 -17.30
CA TYR A 298 -18.55 18.73 -17.36
C TYR A 298 -19.35 19.33 -16.19
N LEU A 299 -18.85 19.17 -14.95
CA LEU A 299 -19.54 19.63 -13.75
C LEU A 299 -19.82 21.14 -13.75
N ARG A 300 -18.92 21.96 -14.31
CA ARG A 300 -19.15 23.42 -14.45
C ARG A 300 -20.34 23.77 -15.36
N THR A 301 -20.83 22.83 -16.17
CA THR A 301 -22.02 23.00 -17.02
C THR A 301 -23.32 22.54 -16.35
N VAL A 302 -23.23 21.83 -15.22
CA VAL A 302 -24.38 21.25 -14.54
C VAL A 302 -25.08 22.33 -13.72
N LYS A 303 -26.39 22.52 -13.97
CA LYS A 303 -27.22 23.43 -13.18
C LYS A 303 -27.22 23.00 -11.71
N GLY A 304 -26.89 23.94 -10.82
CA GLY A 304 -26.76 23.69 -9.38
C GLY A 304 -25.32 23.50 -8.90
N VAL A 305 -24.36 23.25 -9.81
CA VAL A 305 -22.93 23.33 -9.49
C VAL A 305 -22.48 24.79 -9.56
N LYS A 306 -21.88 25.28 -8.47
CA LYS A 306 -21.31 26.63 -8.38
C LYS A 306 -19.86 26.65 -8.86
N ALA A 307 -19.08 25.65 -8.48
CA ALA A 307 -17.68 25.55 -8.86
C ALA A 307 -17.20 24.09 -8.87
N ALA A 308 -16.23 23.82 -9.75
CA ALA A 308 -15.44 22.61 -9.72
C ALA A 308 -13.96 22.96 -9.90
N TYR A 309 -13.09 22.40 -9.06
CA TYR A 309 -11.65 22.64 -9.05
C TYR A 309 -10.90 21.31 -9.13
N VAL A 310 -9.72 21.33 -9.75
CA VAL A 310 -8.79 20.21 -9.76
C VAL A 310 -7.50 20.70 -9.11
N LEU A 311 -7.11 20.06 -8.00
CA LEU A 311 -5.98 20.48 -7.18
C LEU A 311 -4.83 19.48 -7.30
N PRO A 312 -3.88 19.69 -8.22
CA PRO A 312 -2.65 18.90 -8.28
C PRO A 312 -1.69 19.29 -7.14
N ALA A 313 -0.92 18.32 -6.65
CA ALA A 313 0.20 18.63 -5.76
C ALA A 313 1.25 19.47 -6.52
N PRO A 314 1.76 20.59 -5.96
CA PRO A 314 2.60 21.53 -6.72
C PRO A 314 3.87 20.94 -7.33
N SER A 315 4.49 19.96 -6.65
CA SER A 315 5.78 19.36 -7.05
C SER A 315 5.63 18.01 -7.72
N THR A 316 4.67 17.19 -7.28
CA THR A 316 4.53 15.79 -7.67
C THR A 316 3.31 15.53 -8.52
N THR A 317 2.42 16.52 -8.71
CA THR A 317 1.07 16.43 -9.29
C THR A 317 0.09 15.53 -8.53
N VAL A 318 0.56 14.47 -7.89
CA VAL A 318 -0.19 13.56 -7.02
C VAL A 318 0.18 13.77 -5.54
N LEU A 319 -0.72 13.48 -4.60
CA LEU A 319 -0.38 13.44 -3.18
C LEU A 319 0.29 12.10 -2.86
N LEU A 320 1.62 12.09 -2.75
CA LEU A 320 2.36 10.91 -2.32
C LEU A 320 2.00 10.51 -0.88
N PRO A 321 2.03 9.22 -0.53
CA PRO A 321 1.86 8.81 0.85
C PRO A 321 3.09 9.18 1.69
N GLN A 322 3.02 8.96 3.00
CA GLN A 322 4.18 9.03 3.87
C GLN A 322 5.15 7.90 3.52
N ILE A 323 6.41 8.24 3.22
CA ILE A 323 7.47 7.31 2.83
C ILE A 323 8.66 7.54 3.77
N SER A 324 9.15 6.50 4.44
CA SER A 324 10.36 6.55 5.28
C SER A 324 10.37 7.71 6.30
N GLY A 325 9.21 8.02 6.89
CA GLY A 325 9.06 9.10 7.87
C GLY A 325 8.86 10.50 7.28
N ALA A 326 8.95 10.67 5.97
CA ALA A 326 8.56 11.91 5.30
C ALA A 326 7.04 12.10 5.36
N LYS A 327 6.60 13.35 5.48
CA LYS A 327 5.16 13.69 5.40
C LYS A 327 4.63 13.41 4.00
N GLY A 328 3.36 13.03 3.93
CA GLY A 328 2.68 12.84 2.66
C GLY A 328 2.36 14.17 1.98
N GLY A 329 1.89 14.06 0.74
CA GLY A 329 1.48 15.19 -0.06
C GLY A 329 0.20 15.84 0.48
N MET A 330 0.11 17.15 0.32
CA MET A 330 -1.03 17.95 0.76
C MET A 330 -1.35 19.03 -0.27
N VAL A 331 -2.63 19.34 -0.43
CA VAL A 331 -3.13 20.51 -1.14
C VAL A 331 -4.06 21.32 -0.24
N SER A 332 -4.07 22.63 -0.44
CA SER A 332 -4.94 23.54 0.29
C SER A 332 -5.53 24.58 -0.66
N MET A 333 -6.80 24.93 -0.45
CA MET A 333 -7.51 25.92 -1.26
C MET A 333 -8.52 26.68 -0.40
N GLN A 334 -8.58 28.00 -0.57
CA GLN A 334 -9.68 28.80 -0.06
C GLN A 334 -10.88 28.71 -1.01
N ILE A 335 -12.06 28.46 -0.47
CA ILE A 335 -13.33 28.40 -1.19
C ILE A 335 -14.30 29.44 -0.62
N ASP A 336 -15.00 30.12 -1.51
CA ASP A 336 -16.10 31.02 -1.18
C ASP A 336 -17.42 30.23 -1.22
N VAL A 337 -18.10 30.15 -0.08
CA VAL A 337 -19.33 29.36 0.08
C VAL A 337 -20.43 30.20 0.70
N THR A 338 -21.68 29.88 0.40
CA THR A 338 -22.86 30.50 1.02
C THR A 338 -23.72 29.45 1.71
N THR A 339 -24.60 29.89 2.61
CA THR A 339 -25.60 29.02 3.26
C THR A 339 -26.31 28.10 2.27
N GLY A 340 -26.36 26.81 2.60
CA GLY A 340 -26.97 25.75 1.78
C GLY A 340 -26.03 25.10 0.77
N ASP A 341 -24.82 25.62 0.57
CA ASP A 341 -23.83 24.99 -0.29
C ASP A 341 -23.34 23.66 0.29
N ARG A 342 -23.13 22.70 -0.61
CA ARG A 342 -22.58 21.39 -0.33
C ARG A 342 -21.20 21.29 -0.95
N LEU A 343 -20.31 20.58 -0.27
CA LEU A 343 -18.97 20.24 -0.72
C LEU A 343 -18.88 18.73 -0.95
N ALA A 344 -18.35 18.33 -2.10
CA ALA A 344 -17.91 16.96 -2.34
C ALA A 344 -16.51 16.97 -2.96
N ILE A 345 -15.72 15.94 -2.63
CA ILE A 345 -14.42 15.72 -3.25
C ILE A 345 -14.36 14.34 -3.92
N ALA A 346 -13.44 14.18 -4.87
CA ALA A 346 -13.04 12.87 -5.39
C ALA A 346 -11.55 12.83 -5.76
N THR A 347 -10.91 11.67 -5.63
CA THR A 347 -9.52 11.43 -6.05
C THR A 347 -9.28 9.94 -6.28
N MET A 348 -8.41 9.59 -7.23
CA MET A 348 -8.06 8.20 -7.53
C MET A 348 -7.30 7.55 -6.38
N TYR A 349 -7.60 6.28 -6.11
CA TYR A 349 -6.65 5.39 -5.45
C TYR A 349 -5.60 4.98 -6.50
N GLY A 350 -4.43 5.62 -6.47
CA GLY A 350 -3.43 5.53 -7.54
C GLY A 350 -3.04 4.12 -7.97
N PHE A 351 -2.86 3.16 -7.05
CA PHE A 351 -2.55 1.77 -7.42
C PHE A 351 -3.80 0.88 -7.45
N SER A 352 -4.77 1.27 -8.26
CA SER A 352 -5.97 0.49 -8.56
C SER A 352 -6.29 0.55 -10.05
N ASN A 353 -7.22 -0.28 -10.49
CA ASN A 353 -7.71 -0.27 -11.87
C ASN A 353 -8.66 0.90 -12.11
N ASP A 354 -9.60 1.12 -11.18
CA ASP A 354 -10.64 2.15 -11.24
C ASP A 354 -11.23 2.50 -9.86
N TRP A 355 -10.44 2.38 -8.78
CA TRP A 355 -10.91 2.80 -7.46
C TRP A 355 -10.70 4.29 -7.24
N PHE A 356 -11.63 4.93 -6.55
CA PHE A 356 -11.56 6.33 -6.21
C PHE A 356 -12.15 6.61 -4.81
N PHE A 357 -11.49 7.49 -4.06
CA PHE A 357 -12.06 8.08 -2.87
C PHE A 357 -13.05 9.17 -3.27
N ALA A 358 -14.20 9.23 -2.62
CA ALA A 358 -15.14 10.33 -2.77
C ALA A 358 -15.94 10.62 -1.50
N SER A 359 -16.46 11.84 -1.40
CA SER A 359 -17.45 12.15 -0.38
C SER A 359 -18.70 11.28 -0.55
N ALA A 360 -19.03 10.51 0.47
CA ALA A 360 -20.18 9.62 0.49
C ALA A 360 -21.51 10.40 0.57
N GLY A 361 -22.57 9.80 0.05
CA GLY A 361 -23.90 10.40 0.05
C GLY A 361 -23.91 11.77 -0.64
N ASN A 362 -24.56 12.75 -0.01
CA ASN A 362 -24.72 14.09 -0.56
C ASN A 362 -23.63 15.08 -0.11
N GLY A 363 -22.38 14.61 0.04
CA GLY A 363 -21.26 15.41 0.52
C GLY A 363 -21.47 15.97 1.93
N VAL A 364 -20.90 17.15 2.20
CA VAL A 364 -21.03 17.84 3.49
C VAL A 364 -21.52 19.27 3.33
N ASP A 365 -21.96 19.90 4.42
CA ASP A 365 -22.19 21.34 4.44
C ASP A 365 -20.86 22.06 4.19
N ALA A 366 -20.81 22.91 3.16
CA ALA A 366 -19.59 23.58 2.76
C ALA A 366 -19.12 24.64 3.77
N MET A 367 -20.01 25.10 4.67
CA MET A 367 -19.69 26.05 5.75
C MET A 367 -19.20 25.38 7.04
N GLN A 368 -19.31 24.05 7.17
CA GLN A 368 -18.88 23.38 8.38
C GLN A 368 -17.36 23.49 8.57
N LYS A 369 -16.93 23.36 9.83
CA LYS A 369 -15.52 23.45 10.22
C LYS A 369 -15.09 22.17 10.94
N GLY A 370 -13.83 21.80 10.78
CA GLY A 370 -13.22 20.62 11.39
C GLY A 370 -12.91 19.50 10.40
N ASP A 371 -12.56 18.35 10.98
CA ASP A 371 -12.18 17.14 10.26
C ASP A 371 -13.42 16.46 9.68
N ILE A 372 -13.40 16.19 8.37
CA ILE A 372 -14.51 15.58 7.63
C ILE A 372 -14.09 14.26 6.96
N SER A 373 -12.95 13.69 7.37
CA SER A 373 -12.37 12.49 6.76
C SER A 373 -13.30 11.27 6.84
N ASN A 374 -14.15 11.20 7.87
CA ASN A 374 -15.16 10.16 8.05
C ASN A 374 -16.29 10.20 7.01
N THR A 375 -16.39 11.28 6.23
CA THR A 375 -17.37 11.42 5.15
C THR A 375 -16.84 10.89 3.82
N ILE A 376 -15.58 10.49 3.76
CA ILE A 376 -14.95 9.90 2.58
C ILE A 376 -15.11 8.38 2.61
N GLN A 377 -15.44 7.80 1.46
CA GLN A 377 -15.46 6.36 1.23
C GLN A 377 -14.67 6.03 -0.03
N LEU A 378 -14.25 4.77 -0.15
CA LEU A 378 -13.60 4.23 -1.34
C LEU A 378 -14.63 3.51 -2.20
N PHE A 379 -14.68 3.85 -3.48
CA PHE A 379 -15.59 3.30 -4.47
C PHE A 379 -14.83 2.66 -5.61
N ASP A 380 -15.47 1.66 -6.19
CA ASP A 380 -15.13 1.06 -7.48
C ASP A 380 -16.05 1.69 -8.53
N ASP A 381 -15.47 2.26 -9.59
CA ASP A 381 -16.20 2.91 -10.67
C ASP A 381 -16.93 1.93 -11.60
N GLY A 382 -16.56 0.64 -11.56
CA GLY A 382 -17.15 -0.43 -12.35
C GLY A 382 -16.81 -0.33 -13.83
N THR A 383 -15.69 0.31 -14.18
CA THR A 383 -15.25 0.54 -15.56
C THR A 383 -14.01 -0.25 -15.94
N ALA A 384 -13.31 -0.85 -14.97
CA ALA A 384 -12.17 -1.72 -15.20
C ALA A 384 -12.14 -2.94 -14.27
N VAL A 385 -11.84 -4.11 -14.86
CA VAL A 385 -11.70 -5.36 -14.09
C VAL A 385 -10.67 -5.21 -12.98
N ASN A 386 -11.12 -5.48 -11.77
CA ASN A 386 -10.34 -5.45 -10.54
C ASN A 386 -9.12 -6.39 -10.55
N GLN A 387 -7.99 -5.86 -10.07
CA GLN A 387 -6.77 -6.62 -9.78
C GLN A 387 -6.23 -6.24 -8.41
N PHE A 388 -5.24 -6.99 -7.92
CA PHE A 388 -4.59 -6.68 -6.65
C PHE A 388 -4.08 -5.21 -6.64
N PRO A 389 -4.49 -4.38 -5.66
CA PRO A 389 -4.08 -2.98 -5.62
C PRO A 389 -2.57 -2.90 -5.39
N GLY A 390 -1.83 -2.34 -6.35
CA GLY A 390 -0.36 -2.32 -6.31
C GLY A 390 0.33 -3.32 -7.20
N ALA A 391 -0.36 -4.37 -7.64
CA ALA A 391 0.23 -5.46 -8.41
C ALA A 391 -0.58 -5.82 -9.68
N GLY A 392 -1.45 -4.93 -10.15
CA GLY A 392 -2.26 -5.18 -11.34
C GLY A 392 -1.54 -4.83 -12.66
N VAL A 393 -1.39 -5.79 -13.58
CA VAL A 393 -0.77 -5.57 -14.91
C VAL A 393 -1.57 -4.65 -15.83
N THR A 394 -2.83 -4.39 -15.52
CA THR A 394 -3.70 -3.48 -16.28
C THR A 394 -3.93 -2.15 -15.56
N GLN A 395 -3.28 -1.93 -14.41
CA GLN A 395 -3.28 -0.64 -13.70
C GLN A 395 -2.40 0.36 -14.44
N VAL A 396 -2.92 1.56 -14.69
CA VAL A 396 -2.25 2.58 -15.51
C VAL A 396 -0.91 3.01 -14.92
N ASN A 397 -0.85 3.15 -13.58
CA ASN A 397 0.37 3.53 -12.88
C ASN A 397 1.47 2.45 -12.87
N LEU A 398 1.16 1.24 -13.36
CA LEU A 398 2.09 0.13 -13.57
C LEU A 398 2.29 -0.15 -15.07
N ALA A 399 2.11 0.88 -15.91
CA ALA A 399 2.17 0.80 -17.37
C ALA A 399 1.17 -0.20 -18.00
N GLY A 400 0.08 -0.47 -17.29
CA GLY A 400 -1.02 -1.32 -17.72
C GLY A 400 -2.08 -0.58 -18.54
N THR A 401 -2.89 -1.35 -19.26
CA THR A 401 -4.10 -0.85 -19.94
C THR A 401 -5.32 -1.51 -19.30
N PRO A 402 -6.21 -0.74 -18.64
CA PRO A 402 -7.38 -1.29 -17.95
C PRO A 402 -8.24 -2.18 -18.86
N LEU A 403 -8.67 -3.33 -18.33
CA LEU A 403 -9.59 -4.22 -19.02
C LEU A 403 -11.00 -3.69 -18.81
N LYS A 404 -11.65 -3.24 -19.88
CA LYS A 404 -12.96 -2.61 -19.80
C LYS A 404 -14.02 -3.54 -19.23
N GLU A 405 -14.81 -3.01 -18.31
CA GLU A 405 -16.10 -3.57 -17.91
C GLU A 405 -17.16 -2.46 -17.77
N SER A 406 -18.37 -2.82 -17.33
CA SER A 406 -19.46 -1.87 -17.07
C SER A 406 -20.37 -2.44 -16.00
N LEU A 407 -20.02 -2.14 -14.75
CA LEU A 407 -20.74 -2.50 -13.55
C LEU A 407 -21.25 -1.24 -12.85
N PRO A 408 -22.25 -1.35 -11.97
CA PRO A 408 -22.66 -0.23 -11.13
C PRO A 408 -21.54 0.18 -10.16
N ILE A 409 -21.42 1.49 -9.91
CA ILE A 409 -20.51 2.05 -8.91
C ILE A 409 -20.91 1.54 -7.53
N THR A 410 -19.95 0.95 -6.80
CA THR A 410 -20.17 0.38 -5.46
C THR A 410 -19.04 0.73 -4.51
N ALA A 411 -19.31 0.68 -3.20
CA ALA A 411 -18.25 0.84 -2.22
C ALA A 411 -17.31 -0.37 -2.26
N VAL A 412 -16.00 -0.14 -2.21
CA VAL A 412 -15.01 -1.21 -2.12
C VAL A 412 -15.13 -1.87 -0.74
N PRO A 413 -15.40 -3.19 -0.65
CA PRO A 413 -15.43 -3.89 0.63
C PRO A 413 -14.08 -3.82 1.36
N ASN A 414 -14.09 -3.86 2.68
CA ASN A 414 -12.86 -3.99 3.47
C ASN A 414 -13.08 -5.02 4.60
N PRO A 415 -12.46 -6.22 4.54
CA PRO A 415 -11.50 -6.69 3.53
C PRO A 415 -12.12 -6.81 2.12
N ASN A 416 -11.32 -6.53 1.08
CA ASN A 416 -11.70 -6.77 -0.31
C ASN A 416 -11.27 -8.17 -0.76
N ALA A 417 -11.46 -8.49 -2.04
CA ALA A 417 -11.12 -9.80 -2.61
C ALA A 417 -9.62 -10.12 -2.59
N PHE A 418 -8.76 -9.12 -2.39
CA PHE A 418 -7.29 -9.25 -2.47
C PHE A 418 -6.59 -9.02 -1.14
N THR A 419 -7.03 -8.02 -0.37
CA THR A 419 -6.32 -7.56 0.83
C THR A 419 -7.24 -6.79 1.79
N THR A 420 -6.71 -6.46 2.97
CA THR A 420 -7.32 -5.56 3.95
C THR A 420 -6.65 -4.20 3.86
N LEU A 421 -7.43 -3.14 3.63
CA LEU A 421 -6.94 -1.77 3.60
C LEU A 421 -6.98 -1.15 5.01
N PRO A 422 -6.11 -0.16 5.31
CA PRO A 422 -6.30 0.70 6.47
C PRO A 422 -7.67 1.40 6.42
N ASP A 423 -8.15 1.86 7.57
CA ASP A 423 -9.31 2.76 7.61
C ASP A 423 -9.07 3.98 6.71
N ILE A 424 -10.14 4.48 6.09
CA ILE A 424 -10.06 5.59 5.12
C ILE A 424 -9.37 6.83 5.72
N ALA A 425 -9.63 7.13 7.00
CA ALA A 425 -8.99 8.24 7.72
C ALA A 425 -7.48 8.02 7.96
N GLY A 426 -6.99 6.78 7.85
CA GLY A 426 -5.57 6.43 7.83
C GLY A 426 -4.93 6.54 6.45
N ILE A 427 -5.68 6.94 5.42
CA ILE A 427 -5.19 7.14 4.04
C ILE A 427 -5.37 8.59 3.60
N ILE A 428 -6.58 9.12 3.69
CA ILE A 428 -6.93 10.48 3.26
C ILE A 428 -7.49 11.27 4.43
N LYS A 429 -6.89 12.44 4.69
CA LYS A 429 -7.37 13.39 5.68
C LYS A 429 -7.92 14.63 5.00
N VAL A 430 -9.12 15.03 5.39
CA VAL A 430 -9.84 16.18 4.81
C VAL A 430 -10.32 17.09 5.93
N ASN A 431 -9.99 18.38 5.83
CA ASN A 431 -10.30 19.35 6.88
C ASN A 431 -10.81 20.67 6.30
N LEU A 432 -11.81 21.27 6.96
CA LEU A 432 -12.35 22.58 6.64
C LEU A 432 -12.04 23.57 7.78
N GLN A 433 -11.42 24.70 7.46
CA GLN A 433 -11.00 25.72 8.44
C GLN A 433 -11.62 27.08 8.14
#